data_AF-A0A2X3JD71-F1
#
_entry.id   AF-A0A2X3JD71-F1
#
_cell.length_a   1.000
_cell.length_b   1.000
_cell.length_c   1.000
_cell.angle_alpha   90.00
_cell.angle_beta   90.00
_cell.angle_gamma   90.00
#
_symmetry.space_group_name_H-M   'P 1'
#
loop_
_entity.id
_entity.type
_entity.pdbx_description
1 polymer ?
#
loop_
_entity_poly.entity_id
_entity_poly.type
_entity_poly.pdbx_seq_one_letter_code
_entity_poly.pdbx_strand_id
1 'polypeptide(L)'
;MPKAVQQQIDFAKQEELLKQPFDAVIYHGDSDQLRKLCEAVAARTGAIVSVQGFARGESNILLERLYVERSLSVNTAAAGGNASLMTIG
;
A
#
# COMPACT_ATOMS: atom_id res chain seq x y z
N MET A 1 -14.25 -16.95 -8.59
CA MET A 1 -13.12 -16.06 -8.91
C MET A 1 -12.19 -16.74 -9.89
N PRO A 2 -11.58 -16.07 -10.88
CA PRO A 2 -10.66 -16.70 -11.84
C PRO A 2 -9.46 -17.38 -11.16
N LYS A 3 -8.96 -18.50 -11.72
CA LYS A 3 -7.88 -19.30 -11.12
C LYS A 3 -6.59 -18.50 -10.90
N ALA A 4 -6.24 -17.63 -11.85
CA ALA A 4 -5.07 -16.76 -11.74
C ALA A 4 -5.13 -15.82 -10.53
N VAL A 5 -6.32 -15.34 -10.17
CA VAL A 5 -6.51 -14.47 -9.00
C VAL A 5 -6.47 -15.28 -7.71
N GLN A 6 -7.00 -16.50 -7.70
CA GLN A 6 -6.99 -17.36 -6.51
C GLN A 6 -5.56 -17.69 -6.06
N GLN A 7 -4.63 -17.84 -7.01
CA GLN A 7 -3.22 -18.09 -6.73
C GLN A 7 -2.47 -16.90 -6.12
N GLN A 8 -3.07 -15.70 -6.11
CA GLN A 8 -2.49 -14.49 -5.53
C GLN A 8 -3.10 -14.12 -4.18
N ILE A 9 -4.02 -14.94 -3.66
CA ILE A 9 -4.70 -14.69 -2.38
C ILE A 9 -4.36 -15.80 -1.40
N ASP A 10 -3.67 -15.42 -0.34
CA ASP A 10 -3.46 -16.28 0.82
C ASP A 10 -4.53 -16.00 1.88
N PHE A 11 -5.06 -17.06 2.47
CA PHE A 11 -6.01 -16.99 3.57
C PHE A 11 -5.29 -17.34 4.87
N ALA A 12 -5.49 -16.53 5.89
CA ALA A 12 -4.96 -16.77 7.22
C ALA A 12 -6.03 -16.45 8.28
N LYS A 13 -5.87 -17.02 9.48
CA LYS A 13 -6.73 -16.68 10.62
C LYS A 13 -6.45 -15.25 11.06
N GLN A 14 -7.45 -14.59 11.63
CA GLN A 14 -7.34 -13.20 12.10
C GLN A 14 -6.16 -12.97 13.06
N GLU A 15 -5.91 -13.91 13.95
CA GLU A 15 -4.82 -13.85 14.93
C GLU A 15 -3.42 -13.97 14.31
N GLU A 16 -3.34 -14.63 13.15
CA GLU A 16 -2.09 -14.81 12.40
C GLU A 16 -1.87 -13.64 11.44
N LEU A 17 -2.94 -13.11 10.83
CA LEU A 17 -2.90 -11.98 9.91
C LEU A 17 -2.13 -10.79 10.50
N LEU A 18 -2.44 -10.39 11.73
CA LEU A 18 -1.80 -9.24 12.39
C LEU A 18 -0.32 -9.47 12.71
N LYS A 19 0.16 -10.71 12.72
CA LYS A 19 1.56 -11.06 12.95
C LYS A 19 2.39 -11.08 11.67
N GLN A 20 1.73 -11.14 10.51
CA GLN A 20 2.41 -11.12 9.22
C GLN A 20 2.90 -9.72 8.86
N PRO A 21 3.97 -9.60 8.06
CA PRO A 21 4.33 -8.33 7.43
C PRO A 21 3.31 -7.98 6.34
N PHE A 22 2.83 -6.74 6.36
CA PHE A 22 1.94 -6.17 5.34
C PHE A 22 2.00 -4.65 5.40
N ASP A 23 1.76 -4.00 4.27
CA ASP A 23 1.93 -2.54 4.10
C ASP A 23 0.61 -1.75 4.16
N ALA A 24 -0.53 -2.42 3.99
CA ALA A 24 -1.86 -1.80 4.00
C ALA A 24 -2.95 -2.77 4.46
N VAL A 25 -4.04 -2.22 4.99
CA VAL A 25 -5.24 -2.97 5.37
C VAL A 25 -6.46 -2.37 4.68
N ILE A 26 -7.29 -3.25 4.10
CA ILE A 26 -8.61 -2.90 3.57
C ILE A 26 -9.65 -3.67 4.38
N TYR A 27 -10.66 -2.97 4.88
CA TYR A 27 -11.74 -3.56 5.66
C TYR A 27 -13.09 -3.09 5.14
N HIS A 28 -13.98 -4.05 4.88
CA HIS A 28 -15.38 -3.82 4.51
C HIS A 28 -16.29 -4.30 5.62
N GLY A 29 -17.04 -3.40 6.25
CA GLY A 29 -17.91 -3.79 7.35
C GLY A 29 -18.42 -2.63 8.18
N ASP A 30 -18.67 -2.92 9.45
CA ASP A 30 -19.36 -2.01 10.36
C ASP A 30 -18.34 -1.20 11.17
N SER A 31 -18.69 0.05 11.50
CA SER A 31 -17.77 1.01 12.12
C SER A 31 -17.18 0.53 13.46
N ASP A 32 -17.95 -0.21 14.26
CA ASP A 32 -17.49 -0.74 15.55
C ASP A 32 -16.40 -1.79 15.38
N GLN A 33 -16.51 -2.63 14.35
CA GLN A 33 -15.50 -3.64 14.04
C GLN A 33 -14.26 -3.00 13.41
N LEU A 34 -14.45 -2.02 12.53
CA LEU A 34 -13.35 -1.23 11.97
C LEU A 34 -12.52 -0.57 13.07
N ARG A 35 -13.17 0.02 14.09
CA ARG A 35 -12.47 0.62 15.22
C ARG A 35 -11.58 -0.39 15.95
N LYS A 36 -12.11 -1.57 16.27
CA LYS A 36 -11.34 -2.65 16.92
C LYS A 36 -10.16 -3.10 16.05
N LEU A 37 -10.36 -3.17 14.74
CA LEU A 37 -9.29 -3.49 13.80
C LEU A 37 -8.20 -2.40 13.80
N CYS A 38 -8.58 -1.13 13.77
CA CYS A 38 -7.62 -0.02 13.85
C CYS A 38 -6.78 -0.08 15.14
N GLU A 39 -7.41 -0.35 16.29
CA GLU A 39 -6.70 -0.53 17.57
C GLU A 39 -5.71 -1.70 17.50
N ALA A 40 -6.12 -2.83 16.91
CA ALA A 40 -5.26 -4.00 16.77
C ALA A 40 -4.09 -3.78 15.80
N VAL A 41 -4.31 -3.08 14.68
CA VAL A 41 -3.26 -2.72 13.71
C VAL A 41 -2.29 -1.72 14.31
N ALA A 42 -2.78 -0.73 15.06
CA ALA A 42 -1.95 0.27 15.73
C ALA A 42 -1.06 -0.32 16.84
N ALA A 43 -1.49 -1.42 17.46
CA ALA A 43 -0.71 -2.13 18.47
C ALA A 43 0.44 -2.98 17.89
N ARG A 44 0.54 -3.12 16.56
CA ARG A 44 1.61 -3.89 15.92
C ARG A 44 2.96 -3.18 16.09
N THR A 45 3.99 -3.98 16.23
CA THR A 45 5.37 -3.49 16.19
C THR A 45 5.80 -3.24 14.74
N GLY A 46 6.67 -2.25 14.54
CA GLY A 46 7.22 -1.91 13.22
C GLY A 46 6.55 -0.69 12.59
N ALA A 47 6.46 -0.68 11.26
CA ALA A 47 5.93 0.45 10.52
C ALA A 47 4.44 0.66 10.80
N ILE A 48 4.02 1.93 10.86
CA ILE A 48 2.60 2.29 10.94
C ILE A 48 1.94 1.89 9.62
N VAL A 49 0.90 1.05 9.72
CA VAL A 49 0.15 0.59 8.56
C VAL A 49 -1.16 1.35 8.44
N SER A 50 -1.46 1.81 7.22
CA SER A 50 -2.72 2.48 6.91
C SER A 50 -3.88 1.49 6.86
N VAL A 51 -5.04 1.90 7.41
CA VAL A 51 -6.29 1.14 7.35
C VAL A 51 -7.31 1.92 6.54
N GLN A 52 -7.86 1.28 5.51
CA GLN A 52 -8.95 1.82 4.71
C GLN A 52 -10.24 1.10 5.06
N GLY A 53 -11.20 1.84 5.62
CA GLY A 53 -12.52 1.33 5.99
C GLY A 53 -13.57 1.67 4.95
N PHE A 54 -14.37 0.68 4.57
CA PHE A 54 -15.43 0.80 3.58
C PHE A 54 -16.72 0.17 4.09
N ALA A 55 -17.87 0.67 3.63
CA ALA A 55 -19.15 0.03 3.89
C ALA A 55 -19.23 -1.32 3.14
N ARG A 56 -20.10 -2.23 3.62
CA ARG A 56 -20.31 -3.53 2.96
C ARG A 56 -20.75 -3.32 1.50
N GLY A 57 -20.07 -3.99 0.57
CA GLY A 57 -20.38 -3.93 -0.86
C GLY A 57 -19.81 -2.70 -1.59
N GLU A 58 -19.15 -1.78 -0.88
CA GLU A 58 -18.47 -0.65 -1.51
C GLU A 58 -17.31 -1.12 -2.37
N SER A 59 -17.23 -0.66 -3.62
CA SER A 59 -16.23 -1.09 -4.59
C SER A 59 -15.22 0.01 -4.95
N ASN A 60 -15.46 1.25 -4.52
CA ASN A 60 -14.58 2.38 -4.82
C ASN A 60 -13.35 2.39 -3.89
N ILE A 61 -12.47 1.41 -4.08
CA ILE A 61 -11.21 1.29 -3.34
C ILE A 61 -10.23 2.36 -3.85
N LEU A 62 -9.61 3.08 -2.92
CA LEU A 62 -8.57 4.08 -3.22
C LEU A 62 -7.24 3.39 -3.52
N LEU A 63 -7.08 2.93 -4.76
CA LEU A 63 -5.90 2.18 -5.22
C LEU A 63 -4.61 3.01 -5.14
N GLU A 64 -4.70 4.33 -5.26
CA GLU A 64 -3.57 5.26 -5.14
C GLU A 64 -2.84 5.12 -3.80
N ARG A 65 -3.55 4.70 -2.74
CA ARG A 65 -2.99 4.46 -1.40
C ARG A 65 -2.29 3.11 -1.25
N LEU A 66 -2.33 2.27 -2.28
CA LEU A 66 -1.68 0.95 -2.31
C LEU A 66 -0.38 0.96 -3.12
N TYR A 67 0.01 2.11 -3.68
CA TYR A 67 1.30 2.27 -4.34
C TYR A 67 2.37 2.74 -3.35
N VAL A 68 3.59 2.25 -3.56
CA VAL A 68 4.78 2.80 -2.90
C VAL A 68 5.42 3.80 -3.84
N GLU A 69 5.31 5.09 -3.53
CA GLU A 69 5.93 6.14 -4.32
C GLU A 69 7.45 6.07 -4.22
N ARG A 70 8.12 6.23 -5.37
CA ARG A 70 9.58 6.25 -5.49
C ARG A 70 10.00 7.41 -6.38
N SER A 71 10.91 8.25 -5.88
CA SER A 71 11.48 9.36 -6.65
C SER A 71 12.94 9.09 -6.96
N LEU A 72 13.34 9.30 -8.21
CA LEU A 72 14.71 9.11 -8.70
C LEU A 72 15.18 10.44 -9.29
N SER A 73 16.21 11.03 -8.67
CA SER A 73 16.88 12.23 -9.19
C SER A 73 18.23 11.84 -9.77
N VAL A 74 18.42 12.10 -11.05
CA VAL A 74 19.65 11.78 -11.77
C VAL A 74 20.37 13.07 -12.12
N ASN A 75 21.60 13.23 -11.63
CA ASN A 75 22.46 14.33 -12.06
C ASN A 75 22.98 14.07 -13.47
N THR A 76 22.31 14.64 -14.48
CA THR A 76 22.67 14.49 -15.90
C THR A 76 23.96 15.20 -16.28
N ALA A 77 24.48 16.10 -15.44
CA ALA A 77 25.74 16.81 -15.64
C ALA A 77 26.93 16.16 -14.92
N ALA A 78 26.73 15.01 -14.25
CA ALA A 78 27.78 14.36 -13.46
C ALA A 78 29.04 14.00 -14.26
N ALA A 79 28.94 13.81 -15.58
CA ALA A 79 30.06 13.56 -16.48
C ALA A 79 30.81 14.84 -16.94
N GLY A 80 30.51 16.00 -16.36
CA GLY A 80 31.21 17.26 -16.63
C GLY A 80 30.58 18.16 -17.70
N GLY A 81 29.39 17.82 -18.21
CA GLY A 81 28.66 18.66 -19.16
C GLY A 81 27.19 18.24 -19.28
N ASN A 82 26.30 19.21 -19.46
CA ASN A 82 24.88 18.94 -19.73
C ASN A 82 24.67 18.85 -21.24
N ALA A 83 24.53 17.63 -21.76
CA ALA A 83 24.35 17.38 -23.18
C ALA A 83 23.15 18.15 -23.80
N SER A 84 22.08 18.38 -23.02
CA SER A 84 20.91 19.15 -23.47
C SER A 84 21.19 20.65 -23.60
N LEU A 85 22.22 21.18 -22.91
CA LEU A 85 22.66 22.57 -23.06
C LEU A 85 23.68 22.74 -24.20
N MET A 86 24.31 21.66 -24.68
CA MET A 86 25.27 21.71 -25.79
C MET A 86 24.60 21.85 -27.16
N THR A 87 23.27 21.76 -27.22
CA THR A 87 22.46 21.84 -28.45
C THR A 87 21.64 23.13 -28.58
N ILE A 88 21.62 23.99 -27.56
CA ILE A 88 21.06 25.35 -27.65
C ILE A 88 22.18 26.27 -28.13
N GLY A 89 22.11 26.66 -29.40
CA GLY A 89 22.99 27.61 -30.07
C GLY A 89 22.20 28.50 -31.01
#